data_AF-A0A7C1P4S8-F1
#
_entry.id   AF-A0A7C1P4S8-F1
#
_cell.length_a   1.000
_cell.length_b   1.000
_cell.length_c   1.000
_cell.angle_alpha   90.00
_cell.angle_beta   90.00
_cell.angle_gamma   90.00
#
_symmetry.space_group_name_H-M   'P 1'
#
loop_
_entity.id
_entity.type
_entity.pdbx_description
1 polymer ?
#
loop_
_entity_poly.entity_id
_entity_poly.type
_entity_poly.pdbx_seq_one_letter_code
_entity_poly.pdbx_strand_id
1 'polypeptide(L)'
;MKLGKRVWYLKRGLANLFGARADQDQLPRLLMTAMTSGPTEGSLPAFKLMLKEFYELRGFNPDGVPKREVLQALDLLLPAGMLYVRV
;
A
#
# COMPACT_ATOMS: atom_id res chain seq x y z
N MET A 1 1.71 10.06 17.39
CA MET A 1 2.41 9.76 16.10
C MET A 1 1.72 10.34 14.84
N LYS A 2 1.06 11.52 14.87
CA LYS A 2 0.32 12.07 13.69
C LYS A 2 1.24 12.45 12.52
N LEU A 3 2.41 13.05 12.80
CA LEU A 3 3.36 13.51 11.79
C LEU A 3 3.92 12.37 10.92
N GLY A 4 4.34 11.25 11.54
CA GLY A 4 4.86 10.10 10.79
C GLY A 4 3.82 9.52 9.83
N LYS A 5 2.55 9.43 10.26
CA LYS A 5 1.44 8.99 9.40
C LYS A 5 1.28 9.96 8.22
N ARG A 6 1.27 11.28 8.46
CA ARG A 6 1.16 12.29 7.41
C ARG A 6 2.28 12.18 6.37
N VAL A 7 3.55 12.08 6.81
CA VAL A 7 4.71 11.94 5.89
C VAL A 7 4.60 10.68 5.05
N TRP A 8 4.23 9.55 5.65
CA TRP A 8 4.09 8.29 4.93
C TRP A 8 2.99 8.36 3.86
N TYR A 9 1.82 8.92 4.19
CA TYR A 9 0.72 9.06 3.23
C TYR A 9 1.01 10.10 2.15
N LEU A 10 1.77 11.16 2.44
CA LEU A 10 2.26 12.08 1.42
C LEU A 10 3.14 11.36 0.40
N LYS A 11 4.13 10.57 0.87
CA LYS A 11 5.00 9.78 -0.02
C LYS A 11 4.19 8.80 -0.86
N ARG A 12 3.25 8.07 -0.26
CA ARG A 12 2.40 7.12 -1.01
C ARG A 12 1.51 7.84 -2.03
N GLY A 13 0.87 8.95 -1.64
CA GLY A 13 0.05 9.75 -2.55
C GLY A 13 0.84 10.26 -3.76
N LEU A 14 2.07 10.75 -3.55
CA LEU A 14 2.97 11.15 -4.64
C LEU A 14 3.33 9.97 -5.55
N ALA A 15 3.65 8.80 -4.98
CA ALA A 15 3.91 7.60 -5.78
C ALA A 15 2.68 7.20 -6.62
N ASN A 16 1.47 7.28 -6.05
CA ASN A 16 0.24 7.03 -6.79
C ASN A 16 0.01 8.07 -7.90
N LEU A 17 0.34 9.34 -7.68
CA LEU A 17 0.29 10.37 -8.73
C LEU A 17 1.26 10.08 -9.88
N PHE A 18 2.38 9.42 -9.59
CA PHE A 18 3.34 8.94 -10.58
C PHE A 18 3.05 7.53 -11.13
N GLY A 19 1.83 7.04 -10.92
CA GLY A 19 1.34 5.81 -11.56
C GLY A 19 1.47 4.54 -10.72
N ALA A 20 2.00 4.59 -9.49
CA ALA A 20 2.06 3.38 -8.66
C ALA A 20 0.68 2.88 -8.25
N ARG A 21 0.42 1.58 -8.39
CA ARG A 21 -0.86 0.92 -8.11
C ARG A 21 -0.66 -0.42 -7.40
N ALA A 22 -1.76 -1.07 -7.03
CA ALA A 22 -1.74 -2.32 -6.27
C ALA A 22 -0.96 -3.46 -6.94
N ASP A 23 -0.90 -3.49 -8.27
CA ASP A 23 -0.13 -4.47 -9.03
C ASP A 23 1.39 -4.33 -8.83
N GLN A 24 1.88 -3.20 -8.34
CA GLN A 24 3.30 -2.97 -8.04
C GLN A 24 3.66 -3.28 -6.59
N ASP A 25 2.69 -3.47 -5.70
CA ASP A 25 2.93 -3.86 -4.31
C ASP A 25 3.21 -5.38 -4.23
N GLN A 26 4.38 -5.79 -4.72
CA GLN A 26 4.81 -7.19 -4.82
C GLN A 26 6.13 -7.47 -4.10
N LEU A 27 6.34 -8.74 -3.74
CA LEU A 27 7.63 -9.23 -3.27
C LEU A 27 8.45 -9.80 -4.43
N PRO A 28 9.80 -9.72 -4.37
CA PRO A 28 10.66 -10.41 -5.32
C PRO A 28 10.38 -11.92 -5.37
N ARG A 29 10.58 -12.53 -6.54
CA ARG A 29 10.35 -13.97 -6.77
C ARG A 29 11.02 -14.86 -5.72
N LEU A 30 12.21 -14.49 -5.26
CA LEU A 30 12.96 -15.25 -4.26
C LEU A 30 12.19 -15.39 -2.94
N LEU A 31 11.47 -14.35 -2.49
CA LEU A 31 10.67 -14.39 -1.26
C LEU A 31 9.34 -15.15 -1.44
N MET A 32 8.97 -15.43 -2.69
CA MET A 32 7.78 -16.21 -3.06
C MET A 32 8.16 -17.63 -3.53
N THR A 33 9.42 -18.04 -3.34
CA THR A 33 9.91 -19.40 -3.64
C THR A 33 10.17 -20.12 -2.33
N ALA A 34 9.47 -21.23 -2.09
CA ALA A 34 9.60 -21.96 -0.84
C ALA A 34 11.00 -22.57 -0.70
N MET A 35 11.51 -22.60 0.53
CA MET A 35 12.74 -23.34 0.82
C MET A 35 12.49 -24.84 0.69
N THR A 36 13.47 -25.55 0.16
CA THR A 36 13.41 -27.01 -0.04
C THR A 36 13.94 -27.81 1.14
N SER A 37 14.47 -27.14 2.18
CA SER A 37 15.02 -27.79 3.37
C SER A 37 15.14 -26.81 4.54
N GLY A 38 15.20 -27.35 5.76
CA GLY A 38 15.44 -26.58 6.98
C GLY A 38 14.15 -26.28 7.75
N PRO A 39 14.22 -25.52 8.86
CA PRO A 39 13.11 -25.35 9.79
C PRO A 39 11.89 -24.60 9.21
N THR A 40 12.05 -23.95 8.06
CA THR A 40 10.97 -23.23 7.35
C THR A 40 10.68 -23.83 5.96
N GLU A 41 11.05 -25.09 5.74
CA GLU A 41 10.77 -25.82 4.49
C GLU A 41 9.29 -25.73 4.10
N GLY A 42 9.03 -25.49 2.81
CA GLY A 42 7.67 -25.38 2.26
C GLY A 42 6.90 -24.12 2.67
N SER A 43 7.41 -23.32 3.60
CA SER A 43 6.72 -22.14 4.13
C SER A 43 6.83 -20.95 3.18
N LEU A 44 5.71 -20.28 2.95
CA LEU A 44 5.61 -19.02 2.23
C LEU A 44 4.73 -18.03 2.99
N PRO A 45 5.01 -16.72 2.89
CA PRO A 45 4.11 -15.72 3.44
C PRO A 45 2.74 -15.80 2.75
N ALA A 46 1.65 -15.66 3.52
CA ALA A 46 0.30 -15.49 3.00
C ALA A 46 0.12 -14.07 2.42
N PHE A 47 0.96 -13.69 1.46
CA PHE A 47 1.16 -12.31 1.02
C PHE A 47 -0.12 -11.62 0.56
N LYS A 48 -0.97 -12.32 -0.20
CA LYS A 48 -2.27 -11.78 -0.65
C LYS A 48 -3.18 -11.41 0.51
N LEU A 49 -3.25 -12.25 1.55
CA LEU A 49 -4.04 -11.99 2.74
C LEU A 49 -3.45 -10.81 3.52
N MET A 50 -2.13 -10.82 3.75
CA MET A 50 -1.45 -9.73 4.47
C MET A 50 -1.61 -8.38 3.78
N LEU A 51 -1.49 -8.33 2.44
CA LEU A 51 -1.66 -7.09 1.68
C LEU A 51 -3.10 -6.57 1.74
N LYS A 52 -4.10 -7.48 1.65
CA LYS A 52 -5.51 -7.13 1.79
C LYS A 52 -5.78 -6.51 3.18
N GLU A 53 -5.36 -7.18 4.24
CA GLU A 53 -5.52 -6.69 5.62
C GLU A 53 -4.79 -5.36 5.83
N PHE A 54 -3.59 -5.22 5.25
CA PHE A 54 -2.85 -3.96 5.28
C PHE A 54 -3.64 -2.83 4.63
N TYR A 55 -4.26 -3.04 3.46
CA TYR A 55 -5.09 -2.02 2.82
C TYR A 55 -6.31 -1.64 3.64
N GLU A 56 -7.00 -2.62 4.24
CA GLU A 56 -8.15 -2.38 5.10
C GLU A 56 -7.76 -1.53 6.32
N LEU A 57 -6.70 -1.92 7.03
CA LEU A 57 -6.18 -1.18 8.20
C LEU A 57 -5.71 0.24 7.86
N ARG A 58 -5.21 0.44 6.63
CA ARG A 58 -4.70 1.73 6.14
C ARG A 58 -5.75 2.57 5.45
N GLY A 59 -6.97 2.06 5.25
CA GLY A 59 -8.01 2.77 4.51
C GLY A 59 -7.60 3.04 3.06
N PHE A 60 -7.10 2.03 2.38
CA PHE A 60 -6.82 2.07 0.94
C PHE A 60 -8.02 1.54 0.16
N ASN A 61 -8.12 1.90 -1.11
CA ASN A 61 -9.00 1.22 -2.05
C ASN A 61 -8.30 -0.01 -2.67
N PRO A 62 -9.03 -0.87 -3.40
CA PRO A 62 -8.43 -2.05 -4.05
C PRO A 62 -7.32 -1.74 -5.07
N ASP A 63 -7.27 -0.51 -5.59
CA ASP A 63 -6.25 -0.03 -6.55
C ASP A 63 -4.94 0.42 -5.86
N GLY A 64 -4.85 0.28 -4.53
CA GLY A 64 -3.65 0.63 -3.77
C GLY A 64 -3.49 2.13 -3.55
N VAL A 65 -4.57 2.90 -3.64
CA VAL A 65 -4.62 4.35 -3.40
C VAL A 65 -5.28 4.62 -2.05
N PRO A 66 -4.69 5.47 -1.18
CA PRO A 66 -5.32 5.92 0.05
C PRO A 66 -6.68 6.58 -0.21
N LYS A 67 -7.74 6.14 0.48
CA LYS A 67 -9.07 6.74 0.36
C LYS A 67 -9.03 8.24 0.65
N ARG A 68 -9.89 9.01 -0.04
CA ARG A 68 -9.95 10.47 0.06
C ARG A 68 -10.07 10.95 1.51
N GLU A 69 -10.89 10.29 2.32
CA GLU A 69 -11.15 10.68 3.71
C GLU A 69 -9.88 10.54 4.58
N VAL A 70 -9.04 9.54 4.29
CA VAL A 70 -7.76 9.33 5.01
C VAL A 70 -6.76 10.44 4.71
N LEU A 71 -6.68 10.87 3.45
CA LEU A 71 -5.81 11.97 3.04
C LEU A 71 -6.28 13.31 3.63
N GLN A 72 -7.59 13.56 3.62
CA GLN A 72 -8.18 14.77 4.22
C GLN A 72 -7.94 14.83 5.73
N ALA A 73 -8.13 13.73 6.46
CA ALA A 73 -7.87 13.65 7.90
C ALA A 73 -6.39 13.89 8.29
N LEU A 74 -5.47 13.82 7.32
CA LEU A 74 -4.04 14.07 7.48
C LEU A 74 -3.58 15.42 6.91
N ASP A 75 -4.50 16.31 6.57
CA ASP A 75 -4.19 17.64 6.03
C ASP A 75 -3.39 17.54 4.70
N LEU A 76 -3.76 16.57 3.84
CA LEU A 76 -3.19 16.30 2.52
C LEU A 76 -4.20 16.57 1.41
N LEU A 77 -4.76 17.80 1.39
CA LEU A 77 -5.85 18.18 0.48
C LEU A 77 -5.44 18.18 -0.99
N LEU A 78 -4.22 18.61 -1.31
CA LEU A 78 -3.71 18.65 -2.69
C LEU A 78 -3.67 17.25 -3.34
N PRO A 79 -2.97 16.23 -2.78
CA PRO A 79 -3.00 14.90 -3.36
C PRO A 79 -4.40 14.25 -3.30
N ALA A 80 -5.23 14.57 -2.29
CA ALA A 80 -6.62 14.10 -2.24
C ALA A 80 -7.49 14.65 -3.39
N GLY A 81 -7.21 15.87 -3.83
CA GLY A 81 -7.78 16.44 -5.04
C GLY A 81 -7.25 15.71 -6.27
N MET A 82 -5.94 15.74 -6.50
CA MET A 82 -5.33 15.23 -7.72
C MET A 82 -5.59 13.74 -7.99
N LEU A 83 -5.67 12.90 -6.94
CA LEU A 83 -5.93 11.46 -7.10
C LEU A 83 -7.40 11.11 -7.39
N TYR A 84 -8.33 12.01 -7.08
CA TYR A 84 -9.77 11.76 -7.14
C TYR A 84 -10.55 12.79 -7.96
N VAL A 85 -9.87 13.68 -8.67
CA VAL A 85 -10.49 14.57 -9.66
C VAL A 85 -10.63 13.80 -10.97
N ARG A 86 -11.86 13.78 -11.50
CA ARG A 86 -12.17 13.25 -12.83
C ARG A 86 -11.52 14.16 -13.86
N VAL A 87 -10.64 13.60 -14.70
CA VAL A 87 -10.47 14.07 -16.07
C VAL A 87 -11.59 13.47 -16.90
#